data_AF-A0A0F9RWH6-F1
#
_entry.id   AF-A0A0F9RWH6-F1
#
_cell.length_a   1.000
_cell.length_b   1.000
_cell.length_c   1.000
_cell.angle_alpha   90.00
_cell.angle_beta   90.00
_cell.angle_gamma   90.00
#
_symmetry.space_group_name_H-M   'P 1'
#
loop_
_entity.id
_entity.type
_entity.pdbx_description
1 polymer ?
#
loop_
_entity_poly.entity_id
_entity_poly.type
_entity_poly.pdbx_seq_one_letter_code
_entity_poly.pdbx_strand_id
1 'polypeptide(L)'
;MPIGFVITEWTEDQGLVVLYTHPETLEVDLDDMMKIFYAHITGAGAAGNVLVRLEKSRSNVSSYFTGMESSRPLIVNLMLELGEDPEMFGETVIQEMNEKILNYLGKMGSNLSQDYELVKELKDFLKDSLFLLDRLKNLTKEQRIAQIYNSEKGRTILMTLQERALSRKELQGILEEKLNKIIANMDITLDPFIKTGLVKQDWVEEDTDVTLFLLSDFTLFRTPVSKLIDDAKRNLPSPMLATKYLEEVTNFFKNYKPTTEDNLKIAQNIMNPDKYDY
;
A
#
# COMPACT_ATOMS: atom_id res chain seq x y z
N MET A 1 0.11 -10.11 11.06
CA MET A 1 -1.12 -9.98 10.31
C MET A 1 -1.70 -8.62 10.63
N PRO A 2 -2.47 -8.01 9.72
CA PRO A 2 -3.35 -6.92 10.12
C PRO A 2 -4.32 -7.45 11.19
N ILE A 3 -4.27 -6.87 12.38
CA ILE A 3 -5.08 -7.25 13.54
C ILE A 3 -6.44 -6.55 13.44
N GLY A 4 -6.43 -5.26 13.08
CA GLY A 4 -7.63 -4.45 13.07
C GLY A 4 -7.38 -2.96 12.90
N PHE A 5 -8.47 -2.20 12.91
CA PHE A 5 -8.46 -0.74 12.91
C PHE A 5 -8.99 -0.21 14.25
N VAL A 6 -8.35 0.84 14.75
CA VAL A 6 -8.85 1.64 15.88
C VAL A 6 -8.87 3.09 15.46
N ILE A 7 -10.04 3.70 15.48
CA ILE A 7 -10.26 5.09 15.09
C ILE A 7 -10.55 5.87 16.36
N THR A 8 -9.76 6.91 16.60
CA THR A 8 -9.91 7.76 17.78
C THR A 8 -10.02 9.23 17.40
N GLU A 9 -10.64 9.99 18.28
CA GLU A 9 -10.83 11.43 18.17
C GLU A 9 -10.23 12.10 19.39
N TRP A 10 -9.53 13.21 19.18
CA TRP A 10 -9.13 14.07 20.28
C TRP A 10 -10.18 15.15 20.50
N THR A 11 -10.61 15.29 21.76
CA THR A 11 -11.59 16.26 22.22
C THR A 11 -11.01 17.06 23.39
N GLU A 12 -11.38 18.33 23.54
CA GLU A 12 -10.86 19.17 24.64
C GLU A 12 -11.36 18.74 26.02
N ASP A 13 -12.56 18.15 26.09
CA ASP A 13 -13.23 17.77 27.33
C ASP A 13 -12.85 16.37 27.83
N GLN A 14 -12.68 15.41 26.92
CA GLN A 14 -12.41 14.00 27.27
C GLN A 14 -10.99 13.55 26.88
N GLY A 15 -10.25 14.36 26.13
CA GLY A 15 -8.99 13.95 25.55
C GLY A 15 -9.22 12.95 24.43
N LEU A 16 -8.47 11.84 24.45
CA LEU A 16 -8.50 10.82 23.41
C LEU A 16 -9.66 9.83 23.62
N VAL A 17 -10.61 9.80 22.68
CA VAL A 17 -11.80 8.96 22.72
C VAL A 17 -11.78 7.97 21.56
N VAL A 18 -12.10 6.70 21.84
CA VAL A 18 -12.27 5.68 20.78
C VAL A 18 -13.65 5.83 20.15
N LEU A 19 -13.68 6.07 18.84
CA LEU A 19 -14.91 6.16 18.06
C LEU A 19 -15.35 4.80 17.53
N TYR A 20 -14.40 4.10 16.90
CA TYR A 20 -14.67 2.84 16.23
C TYR A 20 -13.50 1.88 16.41
N THR A 21 -13.84 0.60 16.49
CA THR A 21 -12.87 -0.48 16.55
C THR A 21 -13.37 -1.63 15.70
N HIS A 22 -12.48 -2.18 14.89
CA HIS A 22 -12.78 -3.34 14.06
C HIS A 22 -11.58 -4.31 14.05
N PRO A 23 -11.74 -5.60 14.38
CA PRO A 23 -12.98 -6.22 14.87
C PRO A 23 -13.41 -5.65 16.22
N GLU A 24 -14.70 -5.75 16.56
CA GLU A 24 -15.24 -5.19 17.83
C GLU A 24 -14.66 -5.85 19.08
N THR A 25 -14.05 -7.02 18.93
CA THR A 25 -13.34 -7.75 19.99
C THR A 25 -11.92 -7.25 20.23
N LEU A 26 -11.42 -6.32 19.41
CA LEU A 26 -10.09 -5.76 19.57
C LEU A 26 -10.09 -4.77 20.73
N GLU A 27 -9.41 -5.13 21.81
CA GLU A 27 -9.19 -4.24 22.95
C GLU A 27 -7.82 -3.56 22.80
N VAL A 28 -7.78 -2.26 23.01
CA VAL A 28 -6.52 -1.49 23.07
C VAL A 28 -6.47 -0.72 24.37
N ASP A 29 -5.35 -0.86 25.06
CA ASP A 29 -5.10 -0.21 26.35
C ASP A 29 -4.95 1.31 26.17
N LEU A 30 -5.41 2.07 27.18
CA LEU A 30 -5.36 3.53 27.13
C LEU A 30 -3.91 4.05 27.10
N ASP A 31 -2.96 3.37 27.75
CA ASP A 31 -1.55 3.77 27.71
C ASP A 31 -0.95 3.60 26.31
N ASP A 32 -1.32 2.53 25.61
CA ASP A 32 -0.90 2.29 24.22
C ASP A 32 -1.50 3.35 23.28
N MET A 33 -2.77 3.70 23.48
CA MET A 33 -3.42 4.79 22.73
C MET A 33 -2.77 6.14 22.97
N MET A 34 -2.46 6.46 24.22
CA MET A 34 -1.75 7.69 24.58
C MET A 34 -0.35 7.70 23.97
N LYS A 35 0.37 6.58 23.95
CA LYS A 35 1.69 6.48 23.31
C LYS A 35 1.63 6.82 21.82
N ILE A 36 0.60 6.33 21.11
CA ILE A 36 0.40 6.69 19.70
C ILE A 36 0.14 8.18 19.55
N PHE A 37 -0.76 8.74 20.35
CA PHE A 37 -1.05 10.17 20.31
C PHE A 37 0.20 11.02 20.61
N TYR A 38 0.98 10.63 21.62
CA TYR A 38 2.24 11.29 21.96
C TYR A 38 3.22 11.32 20.79
N ALA A 39 3.35 10.21 20.04
CA ALA A 39 4.22 10.15 18.88
C ALA A 39 3.85 11.18 17.80
N HIS A 40 2.55 11.44 17.60
CA HIS A 40 2.08 12.48 16.68
C HIS A 40 2.35 13.90 17.18
N ILE A 41 2.04 14.19 18.45
CA ILE A 41 2.16 15.55 18.98
C ILE A 41 3.61 15.97 19.26
N THR A 42 4.54 15.03 19.45
CA THR A 42 5.97 15.35 19.62
C THR A 42 6.57 16.10 18.42
N GLY A 43 5.97 15.97 17.22
CA GLY A 43 6.38 16.66 15.99
C GLY A 43 5.57 17.92 15.68
N ALA A 44 5.07 18.63 16.71
CA ALA A 44 4.17 19.80 16.63
C ALA A 44 2.68 19.51 16.35
N GLY A 45 2.25 18.24 16.40
CA GLY A 45 0.84 17.89 16.21
C GLY A 45 0.31 18.20 14.81
N ALA A 46 1.20 18.27 13.81
CA ALA A 46 0.84 18.38 12.41
C ALA A 46 0.23 17.06 11.89
N ALA A 47 -0.53 17.15 10.80
CA ALA A 47 -1.04 15.98 10.12
C ALA A 47 0.11 15.10 9.61
N GLY A 48 0.00 13.78 9.74
CA GLY A 48 1.09 12.90 9.34
C GLY A 48 0.90 11.44 9.72
N ASN A 49 1.86 10.62 9.28
CA ASN A 49 1.94 9.21 9.61
C ASN A 49 3.05 8.98 10.64
N VAL A 50 2.81 8.09 11.60
CA VAL A 50 3.83 7.58 12.53
C VAL A 50 3.73 6.07 12.65
N LEU A 51 4.89 5.44 12.89
CA LEU A 51 5.01 4.03 13.18
C LEU A 51 5.35 3.86 14.66
N VAL A 52 4.51 3.12 15.38
CA VAL A 52 4.68 2.93 16.82
C VAL A 52 4.66 1.44 17.14
N ARG A 53 5.68 0.99 17.88
CA ARG A 53 5.66 -0.32 18.51
C ARG A 53 5.02 -0.23 19.89
N LEU A 54 3.99 -1.02 20.10
CA LEU A 54 3.26 -1.12 21.36
C LEU A 54 3.72 -2.36 22.14
N GLU A 55 4.17 -2.15 23.36
CA GLU A 55 4.78 -3.20 24.18
C GLU A 55 3.72 -4.02 24.92
N LYS A 56 2.64 -3.38 25.38
CA LYS A 56 1.57 -4.06 26.12
C LYS A 56 0.69 -4.89 25.21
N SER A 57 0.14 -4.28 24.15
CA SER A 57 -0.62 -5.00 23.13
C SER A 57 0.22 -5.95 22.29
N ARG A 58 1.56 -5.87 22.36
CA ARG A 58 2.49 -6.64 21.52
C ARG A 58 2.09 -6.51 20.05
N SER A 59 2.02 -5.27 19.58
CA SER A 59 1.64 -4.95 18.20
C SER A 59 2.48 -3.82 17.62
N ASN A 60 2.61 -3.78 16.30
CA ASN A 60 3.05 -2.60 15.58
C ASN A 60 1.83 -1.81 15.11
N VAL A 61 1.94 -0.49 15.02
CA VAL A 61 0.83 0.39 14.61
C VAL A 61 1.29 1.33 13.52
N SER A 62 0.54 1.33 12.42
CA SER A 62 0.58 2.38 11.40
C SER A 62 -0.51 3.39 11.70
N SER A 63 -0.13 4.59 12.13
CA SER A 63 -1.09 5.60 12.59
C SER A 63 -1.05 6.83 11.72
N TYR A 64 -2.21 7.26 11.22
CA TYR A 64 -2.39 8.52 10.50
C TYR A 64 -3.19 9.50 11.36
N PHE A 65 -2.69 10.72 11.50
CA PHE A 65 -3.34 11.80 12.25
C PHE A 65 -3.68 12.96 11.34
N THR A 66 -4.88 13.54 11.49
CA THR A 66 -5.33 14.71 10.72
C THR A 66 -4.72 16.03 11.20
N GLY A 67 -4.02 16.04 12.33
CA GLY A 67 -3.45 17.25 12.92
C GLY A 67 -4.37 17.95 13.92
N MET A 68 -3.77 18.68 14.86
CA MET A 68 -4.48 19.42 15.92
C MET A 68 -5.23 20.65 15.39
N GLU A 69 -4.81 21.20 14.26
CA GLU A 69 -5.47 22.32 13.58
C GLU A 69 -6.74 21.90 12.82
N SER A 70 -7.00 20.59 12.71
CA SER A 70 -8.24 20.08 12.13
C SER A 70 -9.43 20.47 13.01
N SER A 71 -10.55 20.86 12.39
CA SER A 71 -11.80 21.07 13.13
C SER A 71 -12.28 19.82 13.88
N ARG A 72 -11.82 18.65 13.43
CA ARG A 72 -12.05 17.36 14.05
C ARG A 72 -10.75 16.55 14.03
N PRO A 73 -9.94 16.58 15.10
CA PRO A 73 -8.67 15.85 15.13
C PRO A 73 -8.90 14.33 15.26
N LEU A 74 -8.69 13.61 14.17
CA LEU A 74 -8.92 12.18 14.05
C LEU A 74 -7.61 11.42 13.86
N ILE A 75 -7.53 10.24 14.49
CA ILE A 75 -6.41 9.31 14.34
C ILE A 75 -6.96 7.98 13.82
N VAL A 76 -6.42 7.52 12.70
CA VAL A 76 -6.71 6.20 12.12
C VAL A 76 -5.52 5.29 12.41
N ASN A 77 -5.74 4.23 13.19
CA ASN A 77 -4.70 3.29 13.59
C ASN A 77 -4.95 1.94 12.94
N LEU A 78 -4.03 1.50 12.08
CA LEU A 78 -3.97 0.12 11.61
C LEU A 78 -3.04 -0.66 12.54
N MET A 79 -3.63 -1.61 13.27
CA MET A 79 -2.95 -2.50 14.21
C MET A 79 -2.38 -3.71 13.45
N LEU A 80 -1.11 -4.01 13.66
CA LEU A 80 -0.35 -5.07 12.99
C LEU A 80 0.33 -5.97 14.05
N GLU A 81 0.61 -7.22 13.70
CA GLU A 81 1.45 -8.08 14.55
C GLU A 81 2.85 -7.50 14.75
N LEU A 82 3.50 -7.88 15.85
CA LEU A 82 4.90 -7.52 16.08
C LEU A 82 5.80 -7.95 14.92
N GLY A 83 6.62 -7.00 14.45
CA GLY A 83 7.59 -7.24 13.40
C GLY A 83 7.03 -7.06 11.98
N GLU A 84 5.71 -6.83 11.83
CA GLU A 84 5.17 -6.39 10.55
C GLU A 84 5.36 -4.89 10.34
N ASP A 85 5.61 -4.53 9.08
CA ASP A 85 5.80 -3.16 8.63
C ASP A 85 4.69 -2.82 7.64
N PRO A 86 3.91 -1.74 7.85
CA PRO A 86 2.80 -1.40 6.95
C PRO A 86 3.24 -1.13 5.50
N GLU A 87 4.51 -0.79 5.27
CA GLU A 87 5.03 -0.63 3.92
C GLU A 87 4.89 -1.91 3.08
N MET A 88 4.81 -3.09 3.71
CA MET A 88 4.58 -4.37 3.02
C MET A 88 3.25 -4.43 2.27
N PHE A 89 2.27 -3.61 2.66
CA PHE A 89 0.96 -3.53 2.01
C PHE A 89 0.93 -2.47 0.90
N GLY A 90 1.94 -1.59 0.85
CA GLY A 90 2.06 -0.48 -0.10
C GLY A 90 1.50 0.83 0.46
N GLU A 91 2.34 1.88 0.44
CA GLU A 91 2.02 3.23 0.96
C GLU A 91 0.72 3.80 0.38
N THR A 92 0.53 3.69 -0.94
CA THR A 92 -0.69 4.16 -1.62
C THR A 92 -1.96 3.44 -1.15
N VAL A 93 -1.89 2.13 -0.88
CA VAL A 93 -3.04 1.36 -0.42
C VAL A 93 -3.49 1.84 0.96
N ILE A 94 -2.55 2.00 1.87
CA ILE A 94 -2.83 2.50 3.23
C ILE A 94 -3.37 3.94 3.18
N GLN A 95 -2.79 4.78 2.32
CA GLN A 95 -3.27 6.16 2.14
C GLN A 95 -4.72 6.19 1.63
N GLU A 96 -5.05 5.43 0.58
CA GLU A 96 -6.42 5.36 0.04
C GLU A 96 -7.42 4.84 1.08
N MET A 97 -7.01 3.89 1.93
CA MET A 97 -7.84 3.42 3.05
C MET A 97 -8.10 4.54 4.06
N ASN A 98 -7.06 5.26 4.48
CA ASN A 98 -7.19 6.38 5.41
C ASN A 98 -8.11 7.47 4.85
N GLU A 99 -7.93 7.87 3.59
CA GLU A 99 -8.77 8.88 2.93
C GLU A 99 -10.24 8.46 2.87
N LYS A 100 -10.53 7.20 2.55
CA LYS A 100 -11.90 6.67 2.54
C LYS A 100 -12.52 6.66 3.95
N ILE A 101 -11.77 6.22 4.96
CA ILE A 101 -12.21 6.23 6.38
C ILE A 101 -12.58 7.66 6.79
N LEU A 102 -11.70 8.63 6.51
CA LEU A 102 -11.94 10.03 6.86
C LEU A 102 -13.14 10.62 6.11
N ASN A 103 -13.37 10.22 4.86
CA ASN A 103 -14.55 10.63 4.10
C ASN A 103 -15.86 10.12 4.74
N TYR A 104 -15.89 8.87 5.22
CA TYR A 104 -17.03 8.37 5.99
C TYR A 104 -17.24 9.19 7.27
N LEU A 105 -16.18 9.43 8.03
CA LEU A 105 -16.25 10.17 9.31
C LEU A 105 -16.63 11.64 9.12
N GLY A 106 -16.17 12.29 8.05
CA GLY A 106 -16.46 13.70 7.74
C GLY A 106 -17.90 13.95 7.30
N LYS A 107 -18.61 12.92 6.85
CA LYS A 107 -20.04 12.98 6.50
C LYS A 107 -20.96 12.80 7.71
N MET A 108 -20.44 12.25 8.81
CA MET A 108 -21.21 12.02 10.03
C MET A 108 -21.44 13.33 10.80
N GLY A 109 -22.57 13.43 11.50
CA GLY A 109 -22.93 14.59 12.33
C GLY A 109 -23.96 15.54 11.71
N SER A 110 -24.52 15.18 10.55
CA SER A 110 -25.55 15.98 9.86
C SER A 110 -26.98 15.50 10.17
N ASN A 111 -27.19 14.18 10.33
CA ASN A 111 -28.51 13.57 10.52
C ASN A 111 -28.37 12.15 11.10
N LEU A 112 -29.05 11.88 12.22
CA LEU A 112 -29.04 10.60 12.95
C LEU A 112 -29.33 9.35 12.10
N SER A 113 -30.26 9.43 11.14
CA SER A 113 -30.58 8.26 10.29
C SER A 113 -29.49 7.98 9.25
N GLN A 114 -28.89 9.04 8.71
CA GLN A 114 -27.76 8.93 7.78
C GLN A 114 -26.50 8.46 8.49
N ASP A 115 -26.30 8.89 9.74
CA ASP A 115 -25.16 8.46 10.55
C ASP A 115 -25.20 6.95 10.80
N TYR A 116 -26.39 6.35 11.05
CA TYR A 116 -26.51 4.90 11.22
C TYR A 116 -26.10 4.12 9.97
N GLU A 117 -26.53 4.55 8.79
CA GLU A 117 -26.15 3.92 7.51
C GLU A 117 -24.65 4.07 7.24
N LEU A 118 -24.10 5.28 7.45
CA LEU A 118 -22.66 5.54 7.30
C LEU A 118 -21.80 4.71 8.24
N VAL A 119 -22.25 4.47 9.48
CA VAL A 119 -21.53 3.60 10.43
C VAL A 119 -21.49 2.17 9.93
N LYS A 120 -22.60 1.67 9.37
CA LYS A 120 -22.65 0.33 8.80
C LYS A 120 -21.71 0.21 7.59
N GLU A 121 -21.76 1.17 6.67
CA GLU A 121 -20.86 1.21 5.52
C GLU A 121 -19.39 1.31 5.93
N LEU A 122 -19.07 2.11 6.94
CA LEU A 122 -17.72 2.20 7.49
C LEU A 122 -17.27 0.85 8.06
N LYS A 123 -18.11 0.15 8.83
CA LYS A 123 -17.78 -1.18 9.36
C LYS A 123 -17.53 -2.21 8.26
N ASP A 124 -18.38 -2.22 7.23
CA ASP A 124 -18.22 -3.10 6.08
C ASP A 124 -16.91 -2.76 5.33
N PHE A 125 -16.62 -1.48 5.14
CA PHE A 125 -15.37 -1.03 4.53
C PHE A 125 -14.12 -1.43 5.34
N LEU A 126 -14.14 -1.28 6.67
CA LEU A 126 -13.02 -1.67 7.54
C LEU A 126 -12.77 -3.18 7.46
N LYS A 127 -13.84 -3.98 7.43
CA LYS A 127 -13.77 -5.44 7.27
C LYS A 127 -13.15 -5.83 5.93
N ASP A 128 -13.66 -5.26 4.84
CA ASP A 128 -13.16 -5.54 3.48
C ASP A 128 -11.71 -5.07 3.32
N SER A 129 -11.35 -3.96 3.97
CA SER A 129 -9.97 -3.46 4.02
C SER A 129 -9.02 -4.45 4.72
N LEU A 130 -9.41 -5.02 5.87
CA LEU A 130 -8.61 -6.06 6.52
C LEU A 130 -8.45 -7.31 5.64
N PHE A 131 -9.52 -7.73 4.96
CA PHE A 131 -9.46 -8.85 4.02
C PHE A 131 -8.52 -8.56 2.83
N LEU A 132 -8.56 -7.35 2.30
CA LEU A 132 -7.62 -6.91 1.27
C LEU A 132 -6.17 -6.95 1.77
N LEU A 133 -5.89 -6.40 2.95
CA LEU A 133 -4.54 -6.43 3.54
C LEU A 133 -4.03 -7.86 3.75
N ASP A 134 -4.90 -8.78 4.16
CA ASP A 134 -4.58 -10.20 4.27
C ASP A 134 -4.25 -10.83 2.89
N ARG A 135 -5.02 -10.52 1.85
CA ARG A 135 -4.71 -10.97 0.47
C ARG A 135 -3.42 -10.39 -0.07
N LEU A 136 -3.12 -9.13 0.23
CA LEU A 136 -1.86 -8.48 -0.16
C LEU A 136 -0.62 -9.13 0.48
N LYS A 137 -0.78 -9.87 1.58
CA LYS A 137 0.31 -10.71 2.13
C LYS A 137 0.62 -11.92 1.24
N ASN A 138 -0.38 -12.42 0.53
CA ASN A 138 -0.34 -13.68 -0.23
C ASN A 138 -0.32 -13.46 -1.75
N LEU A 139 0.21 -12.33 -2.21
CA LEU A 139 0.36 -12.02 -3.63
C LEU A 139 1.18 -13.06 -4.38
N THR A 140 0.76 -13.35 -5.63
CA THR A 140 1.55 -14.13 -6.59
C THR A 140 2.88 -13.43 -6.91
N LYS A 141 3.80 -14.15 -7.57
CA LYS A 141 5.09 -13.58 -7.96
C LYS A 141 4.89 -12.35 -8.86
N GLU A 142 3.99 -12.42 -9.83
CA GLU A 142 3.65 -11.33 -10.75
C GLU A 142 3.07 -10.13 -10.01
N GLN A 143 2.16 -10.37 -9.06
CA GLN A 143 1.55 -9.31 -8.25
C GLN A 143 2.58 -8.62 -7.34
N ARG A 144 3.53 -9.38 -6.77
CA ARG A 144 4.64 -8.79 -6.00
C ARG A 144 5.57 -7.94 -6.86
N ILE A 145 5.88 -8.39 -8.08
CA ILE A 145 6.68 -7.60 -9.03
C ILE A 145 5.94 -6.29 -9.36
N ALA A 146 4.63 -6.35 -9.61
CA ALA A 146 3.80 -5.16 -9.82
C ALA A 146 3.80 -4.22 -8.60
N GLN A 147 3.68 -4.77 -7.38
CA GLN A 147 3.75 -3.99 -6.14
C GLN A 147 5.10 -3.27 -5.99
N ILE A 148 6.21 -3.97 -6.24
CA ILE A 148 7.56 -3.39 -6.24
C ILE A 148 7.63 -2.20 -7.20
N TYR A 149 7.21 -2.41 -8.45
CA TYR A 149 7.23 -1.37 -9.49
C TYR A 149 6.31 -0.18 -9.18
N ASN A 150 5.16 -0.42 -8.56
CA ASN A 150 4.21 0.65 -8.22
C ASN A 150 4.77 1.59 -7.15
N SER A 151 5.64 1.11 -6.26
CA SER A 151 6.28 1.94 -5.25
C SER A 151 7.46 2.75 -5.79
N GLU A 152 7.56 4.03 -5.42
CA GLU A 152 8.71 4.87 -5.79
C GLU A 152 10.01 4.30 -5.23
N LYS A 153 10.01 3.93 -3.95
CA LYS A 153 11.13 3.24 -3.31
C LYS A 153 11.56 2.00 -4.10
N GLY A 154 10.61 1.18 -4.52
CA GLY A 154 10.92 -0.05 -5.25
C GLY A 154 11.52 0.20 -6.63
N ARG A 155 11.01 1.19 -7.37
CA ARG A 155 11.64 1.64 -8.63
C ARG A 155 13.05 2.17 -8.40
N THR A 156 13.27 2.95 -7.35
CA THR A 156 14.60 3.48 -7.00
C THR A 156 15.58 2.37 -6.66
N ILE A 157 15.14 1.30 -5.97
CA ILE A 157 15.96 0.11 -5.71
C ILE A 157 16.34 -0.58 -7.02
N LEU A 158 15.37 -0.84 -7.91
CA LEU A 158 15.64 -1.48 -9.20
C LEU A 158 16.63 -0.68 -10.05
N MET A 159 16.38 0.62 -10.20
CA MET A 159 17.25 1.52 -10.98
C MET A 159 18.66 1.60 -10.40
N THR A 160 18.78 1.67 -9.07
CA THR A 160 20.08 1.73 -8.40
C THR A 160 20.86 0.42 -8.54
N LEU A 161 20.19 -0.73 -8.42
CA LEU A 161 20.84 -2.05 -8.59
C LEU A 161 21.10 -2.44 -10.06
N GLN A 162 20.43 -1.80 -11.02
CA GLN A 162 20.74 -1.94 -12.45
C GLN A 162 22.12 -1.34 -12.80
N GLU A 163 22.58 -0.34 -12.04
CA GLU A 163 23.90 0.29 -12.29
C GLU A 163 25.06 -0.59 -11.82
N ARG A 164 24.95 -1.18 -10.62
CA ARG A 164 25.93 -2.12 -10.06
C ARG A 164 25.41 -2.86 -8.83
N ALA A 165 26.12 -3.91 -8.44
CA ALA A 165 25.95 -4.55 -7.14
C ALA A 165 26.39 -3.62 -5.99
N LEU A 166 25.69 -3.70 -4.86
CA LEU A 166 25.87 -2.79 -3.71
C LEU A 166 25.75 -3.55 -2.39
N SER A 167 26.43 -3.07 -1.35
CA SER A 167 26.15 -3.54 0.02
C SER A 167 24.78 -3.05 0.50
N ARG A 168 24.19 -3.72 1.49
CA ARG A 168 22.93 -3.29 2.12
C ARG A 168 23.00 -1.87 2.66
N LYS A 169 24.10 -1.51 3.35
CA LYS A 169 24.31 -0.17 3.91
C LYS A 169 24.44 0.91 2.84
N GLU A 170 25.14 0.61 1.76
CA GLU A 170 25.32 1.54 0.66
C GLU A 170 23.99 1.82 -0.05
N LEU A 171 23.21 0.77 -0.33
CA LEU A 171 21.87 0.93 -0.90
C LEU A 171 20.97 1.75 0.05
N GLN A 172 21.01 1.50 1.36
CA GLN A 172 20.25 2.26 2.34
C GLN A 172 20.55 3.76 2.25
N GLY A 173 21.84 4.15 2.28
CA GLY A 173 22.23 5.56 2.21
C GLY A 173 21.77 6.23 0.91
N ILE A 174 21.87 5.53 -0.23
CA ILE A 174 21.39 6.04 -1.52
C ILE A 174 19.87 6.24 -1.52
N LEU A 175 19.11 5.31 -0.91
CA LEU A 175 17.65 5.44 -0.81
C LEU A 175 17.25 6.61 0.09
N GLU A 176 17.91 6.78 1.23
CA GLU A 176 17.64 7.88 2.16
C GLU A 176 17.91 9.24 1.51
N GLU A 177 19.00 9.36 0.75
CA GLU A 177 19.34 10.55 -0.03
C GLU A 177 18.32 10.82 -1.14
N LYS A 178 18.02 9.83 -1.98
CA LYS A 178 17.13 10.01 -3.14
C LYS A 178 15.67 10.24 -2.76
N LEU A 179 15.19 9.62 -1.69
CA LEU A 179 13.79 9.68 -1.26
C LEU A 179 13.55 10.75 -0.20
N ASN A 180 14.61 11.29 0.41
CA ASN A 180 14.51 12.19 1.56
C ASN A 180 13.63 11.60 2.68
N LYS A 181 13.78 10.28 2.92
CA LYS A 181 13.03 9.50 3.91
C LYS A 181 13.99 8.55 4.62
N ILE A 182 13.84 8.37 5.93
CA ILE A 182 14.62 7.38 6.69
C ILE A 182 14.16 5.97 6.30
N ILE A 183 15.09 5.06 6.03
CA ILE A 183 14.77 3.67 5.73
C ILE A 183 15.05 2.83 6.98
N ALA A 184 14.00 2.58 7.77
CA ALA A 184 14.16 1.97 9.09
C ALA A 184 14.63 0.51 9.05
N ASN A 185 14.23 -0.26 8.03
CA ASN A 185 14.55 -1.68 7.94
C ASN A 185 14.79 -2.16 6.49
N MET A 186 16.06 -2.40 6.16
CA MET A 186 16.46 -2.90 4.84
C MET A 186 16.07 -4.36 4.60
N ASP A 187 15.99 -5.21 5.63
CA ASP A 187 15.64 -6.62 5.45
C ASP A 187 14.18 -6.75 5.02
N ILE A 188 13.28 -5.98 5.63
CA ILE A 188 11.87 -5.91 5.23
C ILE A 188 11.74 -5.27 3.84
N THR A 189 12.47 -4.18 3.59
CA THR A 189 12.44 -3.48 2.30
C THR A 189 12.88 -4.38 1.14
N LEU A 190 13.85 -5.28 1.37
CA LEU A 190 14.40 -6.17 0.35
C LEU A 190 13.69 -7.52 0.23
N ASP A 191 12.93 -7.95 1.25
CA ASP A 191 12.22 -9.23 1.26
C ASP A 191 11.35 -9.48 0.00
N PRO A 192 10.57 -8.51 -0.51
CA PRO A 192 9.81 -8.70 -1.75
C PRO A 192 10.70 -8.98 -2.97
N PHE A 193 11.86 -8.33 -3.06
CA PHE A 193 12.81 -8.51 -4.17
C PHE A 193 13.47 -9.88 -4.15
N ILE A 194 13.79 -10.38 -2.95
CA ILE A 194 14.41 -11.68 -2.75
C ILE A 194 13.39 -12.79 -3.06
N LYS A 195 12.17 -12.68 -2.51
CA LYS A 195 11.09 -13.65 -2.75
C LYS A 195 10.65 -13.73 -4.21
N THR A 196 10.74 -12.63 -4.96
CA THR A 196 10.47 -12.62 -6.40
C THR A 196 11.67 -13.11 -7.23
N GLY A 197 12.85 -13.25 -6.62
CA GLY A 197 14.08 -13.63 -7.31
C GLY A 197 14.66 -12.51 -8.18
N LEU A 198 14.19 -11.26 -8.01
CA LEU A 198 14.76 -10.09 -8.68
C LEU A 198 16.15 -9.78 -8.13
N VAL A 199 16.33 -9.92 -6.81
CA VAL A 199 17.58 -9.63 -6.11
C VAL A 199 18.06 -10.86 -5.36
N LYS A 200 19.37 -11.10 -5.38
CA LYS A 200 20.06 -12.09 -4.54
C LYS A 200 20.99 -11.39 -3.56
N GLN A 201 20.99 -11.89 -2.33
CA GLN A 201 21.98 -11.58 -1.32
C GLN A 201 23.08 -12.64 -1.35
N ASP A 202 24.33 -12.21 -1.45
CA ASP A 202 25.48 -13.13 -1.39
C ASP A 202 26.68 -12.47 -0.69
N TRP A 203 27.57 -13.30 -0.17
CA TRP A 203 28.83 -12.85 0.41
C TRP A 203 29.90 -12.82 -0.69
N VAL A 204 30.60 -11.69 -0.81
CA VAL A 204 31.76 -11.56 -1.69
C VAL A 204 33.01 -11.62 -0.84
N GLU A 205 33.97 -12.43 -1.25
CA GLU A 205 35.28 -12.51 -0.60
C GLU A 205 35.91 -11.11 -0.57
N GLU A 206 36.50 -10.73 0.57
CA GLU A 206 37.03 -9.38 0.87
C GLU A 206 36.01 -8.29 1.24
N ASP A 207 34.70 -8.54 1.13
CA ASP A 207 33.67 -7.62 1.65
C ASP A 207 33.24 -8.00 3.08
N THR A 208 32.99 -6.98 3.90
CA THR A 208 32.54 -7.16 5.30
C THR A 208 31.03 -7.21 5.43
N ASP A 209 30.31 -6.83 4.37
CA ASP A 209 28.85 -6.80 4.33
C ASP A 209 28.30 -7.70 3.21
N VAL A 210 27.01 -8.02 3.30
CA VAL A 210 26.31 -8.80 2.28
C VAL A 210 26.06 -7.90 1.07
N THR A 211 26.49 -8.37 -0.09
CA THR A 211 26.29 -7.70 -1.37
C THR A 211 24.97 -8.11 -2.00
N LEU A 212 24.29 -7.14 -2.61
CA LEU A 212 23.02 -7.28 -3.33
C LEU A 212 23.30 -7.31 -4.83
N PHE A 213 22.77 -8.33 -5.49
CA PHE A 213 22.89 -8.51 -6.95
C PHE A 213 21.51 -8.51 -7.58
N LEU A 214 21.31 -7.68 -8.61
CA LEU A 214 20.14 -7.81 -9.48
C LEU A 214 20.32 -9.02 -10.39
N LEU A 215 19.46 -10.03 -10.25
CA LEU A 215 19.52 -11.26 -11.04
C LEU A 215 18.71 -11.16 -12.34
N SER A 216 17.61 -10.42 -12.29
CA SER A 216 16.66 -10.35 -13.39
C SER A 216 15.97 -9.00 -13.42
N ASP A 217 15.62 -8.59 -14.63
CA ASP A 217 14.79 -7.41 -14.88
C ASP A 217 13.43 -7.84 -15.45
N PHE A 218 12.49 -6.91 -15.49
CA PHE A 218 11.17 -7.12 -16.06
C PHE A 218 10.71 -5.89 -16.81
N THR A 219 9.62 -6.06 -17.55
CA THR A 219 9.00 -4.96 -18.26
C THR A 219 7.50 -5.19 -18.33
N LEU A 220 6.75 -4.09 -18.30
CA LEU A 220 5.30 -4.07 -18.33
C LEU A 220 4.84 -3.56 -19.70
N PHE A 221 3.93 -4.30 -20.33
CA PHE A 221 3.30 -3.91 -21.60
C PHE A 221 1.82 -4.26 -21.56
N ARG A 222 1.00 -3.45 -22.24
CA ARG A 222 -0.35 -3.87 -22.61
C ARG A 222 -0.31 -4.94 -23.71
N THR A 223 -1.28 -5.82 -23.67
CA THR A 223 -1.57 -6.77 -24.75
C THR A 223 -3.06 -6.69 -25.10
N PRO A 224 -3.46 -6.88 -26.37
CA PRO A 224 -4.87 -6.99 -26.70
C PRO A 224 -5.51 -8.21 -26.01
N VAL A 225 -6.78 -8.07 -25.62
CA VAL A 225 -7.52 -9.15 -24.95
C VAL A 225 -7.76 -10.29 -25.96
N SER A 226 -7.05 -11.40 -25.79
CA SER A 226 -7.05 -12.53 -26.72
C SER A 226 -8.46 -13.02 -27.09
N LYS A 227 -9.33 -13.19 -26.09
CA LYS A 227 -10.71 -13.62 -26.28
C LYS A 227 -11.52 -12.66 -27.17
N LEU A 228 -11.39 -11.35 -26.96
CA LEU A 228 -12.11 -10.36 -27.77
C LEU A 228 -11.59 -10.33 -29.20
N ILE A 229 -10.28 -10.54 -29.40
CA ILE A 229 -9.69 -10.67 -30.74
C ILE A 229 -10.23 -11.90 -31.45
N ASP A 230 -10.31 -13.04 -30.77
CA ASP A 230 -10.80 -14.28 -31.35
C ASP A 230 -12.31 -14.22 -31.65
N ASP A 231 -13.11 -13.60 -30.78
CA ASP A 231 -14.53 -13.36 -31.00
C ASP A 231 -14.77 -12.41 -32.17
N ALA A 232 -13.98 -11.33 -32.26
CA ALA A 232 -14.06 -10.38 -33.38
C ALA A 232 -13.67 -11.05 -34.71
N LYS A 233 -12.64 -11.91 -34.74
CA LYS A 233 -12.29 -12.72 -35.93
C LYS A 233 -13.44 -13.63 -36.37
N ARG A 234 -14.36 -14.00 -35.47
CA ARG A 234 -15.57 -14.79 -35.74
C ARG A 234 -16.80 -13.92 -36.02
N ASN A 235 -16.64 -12.61 -36.20
CA ASN A 235 -17.71 -11.63 -36.42
C ASN A 235 -18.69 -11.47 -35.25
N LEU A 236 -18.24 -11.73 -34.01
CA LEU A 236 -19.04 -11.49 -32.81
C LEU A 236 -18.72 -10.10 -32.22
N PRO A 237 -19.71 -9.39 -31.64
CA PRO A 237 -21.14 -9.73 -31.61
C PRO A 237 -21.85 -9.46 -32.95
N SER A 238 -21.24 -8.66 -33.83
CA SER A 238 -21.69 -8.47 -35.21
C SER A 238 -20.49 -8.17 -36.13
N PRO A 239 -20.56 -8.47 -37.44
CA PRO A 239 -19.45 -8.22 -38.36
C PRO A 239 -18.97 -6.76 -38.34
N MET A 240 -19.91 -5.80 -38.27
CA MET A 240 -19.58 -4.38 -38.27
C MET A 240 -18.79 -3.96 -37.02
N LEU A 241 -19.24 -4.38 -35.83
CA LEU A 241 -18.56 -4.05 -34.58
C LEU A 241 -17.21 -4.77 -34.46
N ALA A 242 -17.15 -6.02 -34.91
CA ALA A 242 -15.93 -6.81 -34.92
C ALA A 242 -14.83 -6.15 -35.77
N THR A 243 -15.14 -5.74 -37.01
CA THR A 243 -14.19 -5.05 -37.88
C THR A 243 -13.71 -3.75 -37.25
N LYS A 244 -14.64 -2.93 -36.73
CA LYS A 244 -14.28 -1.67 -36.06
C LYS A 244 -13.38 -1.91 -34.85
N TYR A 245 -13.67 -2.91 -34.03
CA TYR A 245 -12.83 -3.26 -32.88
C TYR A 245 -11.42 -3.68 -33.30
N LEU A 246 -11.29 -4.55 -34.31
CA LEU A 246 -9.98 -4.99 -34.81
C LEU A 246 -9.15 -3.83 -35.38
N GLU A 247 -9.78 -2.91 -36.10
CA GLU A 247 -9.13 -1.70 -36.62
C GLU A 247 -8.64 -0.79 -35.48
N GLU A 248 -9.49 -0.49 -34.50
CA GLU A 248 -9.15 0.33 -33.33
C GLU A 248 -8.00 -0.28 -32.53
N VAL A 249 -8.06 -1.58 -32.23
CA VAL A 249 -6.98 -2.28 -31.52
C VAL A 249 -5.68 -2.23 -32.33
N THR A 250 -5.75 -2.50 -33.62
CA THR A 250 -4.55 -2.47 -34.49
C THR A 250 -3.95 -1.06 -34.52
N ASN A 251 -4.78 -0.03 -34.66
CA ASN A 251 -4.34 1.36 -34.67
C ASN A 251 -3.71 1.78 -33.34
N PHE A 252 -4.30 1.37 -32.21
CA PHE A 252 -3.74 1.62 -30.89
C PHE A 252 -2.35 0.98 -30.74
N PHE A 253 -2.23 -0.32 -31.02
CA PHE A 253 -0.97 -1.05 -30.81
C PHE A 253 0.11 -0.75 -31.85
N LYS A 254 -0.25 -0.23 -33.03
CA LYS A 254 0.73 0.14 -34.07
C LYS A 254 1.76 1.17 -33.59
N ASN A 255 1.34 2.11 -32.75
CA ASN A 255 2.18 3.17 -32.21
C ASN A 255 2.34 3.09 -30.69
N TYR A 256 1.86 2.02 -30.06
CA TYR A 256 1.92 1.86 -28.62
C TYR A 256 3.38 1.79 -28.15
N LYS A 257 3.72 2.70 -27.23
CA LYS A 257 5.00 2.71 -26.53
C LYS A 257 4.70 2.83 -25.04
N PRO A 258 5.23 1.92 -24.20
CA PRO A 258 5.06 2.04 -22.76
C PRO A 258 5.59 3.37 -22.26
N THR A 259 4.84 3.98 -21.36
CA THR A 259 5.28 5.13 -20.58
C THR A 259 5.27 4.74 -19.11
N THR A 260 6.02 5.48 -18.29
CA THR A 260 6.00 5.26 -16.84
C THR A 260 4.58 5.36 -16.27
N GLU A 261 3.81 6.36 -16.72
CA GLU A 261 2.42 6.52 -16.30
C GLU A 261 1.56 5.31 -16.66
N ASP A 262 1.72 4.78 -17.87
CA ASP A 262 0.98 3.59 -18.30
C ASP A 262 1.38 2.36 -17.48
N ASN A 263 2.68 2.16 -17.26
CA ASN A 263 3.19 1.03 -16.50
C ASN A 263 2.73 1.08 -15.03
N LEU A 264 2.65 2.26 -14.42
CA LEU A 264 2.10 2.42 -13.08
C LEU A 264 0.62 2.04 -13.04
N LYS A 265 -0.17 2.46 -14.03
CA LYS A 265 -1.59 2.05 -14.14
C LYS A 265 -1.74 0.53 -14.31
N ILE A 266 -0.87 -0.10 -15.10
CA ILE A 266 -0.85 -1.56 -15.25
C ILE A 266 -0.50 -2.23 -13.91
N ALA A 267 0.57 -1.77 -13.25
CA ALA A 267 1.03 -2.30 -11.98
C ALA A 267 -0.04 -2.18 -10.88
N GLN A 268 -0.74 -1.04 -10.80
CA GLN A 268 -1.87 -0.84 -9.89
C GLN A 268 -3.01 -1.84 -10.13
N ASN A 269 -3.32 -2.14 -11.39
CA ASN A 269 -4.37 -3.10 -11.72
C ASN A 269 -3.95 -4.54 -11.40
N ILE A 270 -2.68 -4.91 -11.65
CA ILE A 270 -2.15 -6.24 -11.32
C ILE A 270 -2.10 -6.43 -9.80
N MET A 271 -1.62 -5.44 -9.06
CA MET A 271 -1.51 -5.49 -7.61
C MET A 271 -2.87 -5.62 -6.92
N ASN A 272 -3.95 -5.12 -7.53
CA ASN A 272 -5.30 -5.22 -6.98
C ASN A 272 -5.86 -6.64 -7.17
N PRO A 273 -5.99 -7.44 -6.10
CA PRO A 273 -6.43 -8.83 -6.22
C PRO A 273 -7.88 -8.96 -6.70
N ASP A 274 -8.73 -7.95 -6.49
CA ASP A 274 -10.12 -7.95 -6.98
C ASP A 274 -10.21 -7.69 -8.48
N LYS A 275 -9.18 -7.11 -9.08
CA LYS A 275 -9.09 -6.90 -10.53
C LYS A 275 -8.32 -8.00 -11.24
N TYR A 276 -7.29 -8.54 -10.59
CA TYR A 276 -6.34 -9.45 -11.23
C TYR A 276 -6.76 -10.91 -11.17
N ASP A 277 -7.39 -11.32 -10.07
CA ASP A 277 -7.77 -12.73 -9.87
C ASP A 277 -9.11 -13.10 -10.57
N TYR A 278 -9.76 -12.14 -11.25
CA TYR A 278 -11.08 -12.27 -11.91
C TYR A 278 -11.04 -12.03 -13.42
#